data_AF-A0A2J7W7F8-F1
#
_entry.id   AF-A0A2J7W7F8-F1
#
_cell.length_a   1.000
_cell.length_b   1.000
_cell.length_c   1.000
_cell.angle_alpha   90.00
_cell.angle_beta   90.00
_cell.angle_gamma   90.00
#
_symmetry.space_group_name_H-M   'P 1'
#
loop_
_entity.id
_entity.type
_entity.pdbx_description
1 polymer ?
#
loop_
_entity_poly.entity_id
_entity_poly.type
_entity_poly.pdbx_seq_one_letter_code
_entity_poly.pdbx_strand_id
1 'polypeptide(L)'
;MTLPDASPHATIDIESLGLDQGAQLLIKRALGRIAIGATLRVQGDAPDWDIHLLAWCRQHGHEVTFHDAPALHALVTRGPFQKGRWDGAGASGQANALAPDAVAQRALPAWGLAARGATVEGGSPAFDFRFSEKADVWADTAASLYKQALAGQWNPDTAIDWSEAKALPDEIEDAVVQVMTYLIENENAALLVPARHLGQVHPHFREIVQLLAIQCADEARHVEVFTRRATLHRANPALSGAGGQASLKTLFEGSNFSISLFLLSVLGEGSFVNLLNFLHENAPDPVTRQIAGWWPGTKAATWPTAWAISSTGCHGSRAFVPRCTQRFTSATTSWRQRPV
;
A
#
# COMPACT_ATOMS: atom_id res chain seq x y z
N MET A 1 35.90 -42.04 -45.35
CA MET A 1 34.62 -41.81 -44.67
C MET A 1 34.94 -41.09 -43.37
N THR A 2 34.95 -39.76 -43.42
CA THR A 2 35.30 -38.87 -42.30
C THR A 2 34.12 -38.79 -41.34
N LEU A 3 34.36 -39.05 -40.06
CA LEU A 3 33.38 -38.89 -38.98
C LEU A 3 33.00 -37.41 -38.85
N PRO A 4 31.72 -37.06 -38.58
CA PRO A 4 31.33 -35.68 -38.33
C PRO A 4 31.86 -35.22 -36.97
N ASP A 5 32.62 -34.13 -36.96
CA ASP A 5 33.07 -33.43 -35.75
C ASP A 5 31.87 -33.05 -34.87
N ALA A 6 31.79 -33.65 -33.68
CA ALA A 6 30.86 -33.20 -32.66
C ALA A 6 31.29 -31.79 -32.21
N SER A 7 30.48 -30.77 -32.54
CA SER A 7 30.77 -29.40 -32.12
C SER A 7 30.84 -29.31 -30.58
N PRO A 8 31.95 -28.82 -29.99
CA PRO A 8 32.19 -28.86 -28.54
C PRO A 8 31.39 -27.80 -27.75
N HIS A 9 30.54 -27.01 -28.41
CA HIS A 9 29.82 -25.89 -27.83
C HIS A 9 28.31 -26.11 -27.85
N ALA A 10 27.62 -25.71 -26.78
CA ALA A 10 26.17 -25.62 -26.79
C ALA A 10 25.74 -24.71 -27.95
N THR A 11 24.76 -25.14 -28.74
CA THR A 11 24.35 -24.45 -29.98
C THR A 11 22.89 -24.02 -29.89
N ILE A 12 22.59 -22.82 -30.38
CA ILE A 12 21.24 -22.31 -30.60
C ILE A 12 21.10 -21.73 -32.01
N ASP A 13 19.98 -22.04 -32.65
CA ASP A 13 19.58 -21.44 -33.91
C ASP A 13 18.46 -20.44 -33.62
N ILE A 14 18.62 -19.19 -34.06
CA ILE A 14 17.61 -18.14 -33.96
C ILE A 14 16.73 -18.06 -35.23
N GLU A 15 17.02 -18.89 -36.23
CA GLU A 15 16.31 -18.92 -37.51
C GLU A 15 16.22 -17.48 -38.09
N SER A 16 15.04 -17.10 -38.59
CA SER A 16 14.77 -15.80 -39.20
C SER A 16 14.36 -14.72 -38.20
N LEU A 17 14.45 -15.02 -36.89
CA LEU A 17 14.06 -14.09 -35.84
C LEU A 17 15.16 -13.04 -35.63
N GLY A 18 14.85 -11.78 -35.91
CA GLY A 18 15.74 -10.66 -35.61
C GLY A 18 15.94 -10.44 -34.10
N LEU A 19 17.08 -9.86 -33.72
CA LEU A 19 17.37 -9.47 -32.34
C LEU A 19 16.55 -8.26 -31.86
N ASP A 20 15.89 -7.55 -32.76
CA ASP A 20 14.85 -6.56 -32.48
C ASP A 20 13.47 -7.21 -32.26
N GLN A 21 13.28 -8.44 -32.73
CA GLN A 21 12.02 -9.20 -32.67
C GLN A 21 11.97 -10.26 -31.58
N GLY A 22 13.04 -10.45 -30.80
CA GLY A 22 13.03 -11.33 -29.62
C GLY A 22 14.10 -12.42 -29.58
N ALA A 23 14.93 -12.58 -30.62
CA ALA A 23 16.01 -13.57 -30.63
C ALA A 23 17.02 -13.38 -29.48
N GLN A 24 17.22 -12.14 -29.02
CA GLN A 24 18.03 -11.81 -27.85
C GLN A 24 17.55 -12.49 -26.55
N LEU A 25 16.26 -12.80 -26.41
CA LEU A 25 15.74 -13.53 -25.25
C LEU A 25 16.13 -15.01 -25.29
N LEU A 26 16.13 -15.61 -26.49
CA LEU A 26 16.56 -17.00 -26.72
C LEU A 26 18.05 -17.15 -26.41
N ILE A 27 18.87 -16.25 -26.96
CA ILE A 27 20.32 -16.20 -26.74
C ILE A 27 20.61 -15.97 -25.24
N LYS A 28 19.94 -15.01 -24.59
CA LYS A 28 20.08 -14.73 -23.15
C LYS A 28 19.74 -15.95 -22.29
N ARG A 29 18.67 -16.68 -22.63
CA ARG A 29 18.26 -17.90 -21.90
C ARG A 29 19.28 -19.03 -22.09
N ALA A 30 19.80 -19.21 -23.31
CA ALA A 30 20.83 -20.20 -23.60
C ALA A 30 22.14 -19.91 -22.88
N LEU A 31 22.61 -18.65 -22.90
CA LEU A 31 23.78 -18.20 -22.13
C LEU A 31 23.58 -18.40 -20.62
N GLY A 32 22.36 -18.22 -20.10
CA GLY A 32 22.05 -18.46 -18.70
C GLY A 32 22.30 -19.90 -18.22
N ARG A 33 22.33 -20.88 -19.14
CA ARG A 33 22.52 -22.32 -18.85
C ARG A 33 23.96 -22.79 -18.90
N ILE A 34 24.91 -21.97 -19.38
CA ILE A 34 26.34 -22.32 -19.47
C ILE A 34 27.16 -21.51 -18.47
N ALA A 35 28.32 -22.02 -18.04
CA ALA A 35 29.17 -21.30 -17.08
C ALA A 35 29.70 -19.96 -17.64
N ILE A 36 30.07 -19.02 -16.75
CA ILE A 36 30.81 -17.81 -17.16
C ILE A 36 32.15 -18.24 -17.77
N GLY A 37 32.52 -17.64 -18.91
CA GLY A 37 33.68 -18.04 -19.70
C GLY A 37 33.44 -19.21 -20.65
N ALA A 38 32.28 -19.88 -20.59
CA ALA A 38 31.90 -20.87 -21.59
C ALA A 38 31.31 -20.21 -22.84
N THR A 39 31.44 -20.90 -23.97
CA THR A 39 31.05 -20.40 -25.29
C THR A 39 29.76 -21.06 -25.79
N LEU A 40 28.83 -20.24 -26.26
CA LEU A 40 27.60 -20.62 -26.96
C LEU A 40 27.78 -20.36 -28.46
N ARG A 41 27.48 -21.36 -29.29
CA ARG A 41 27.35 -21.18 -30.74
C ARG A 41 25.96 -20.66 -31.06
N VAL A 42 25.87 -19.53 -31.76
CA VAL A 42 24.63 -18.91 -32.23
C VAL A 42 24.62 -18.94 -33.75
N GLN A 43 23.54 -19.42 -34.35
CA GLN A 43 23.30 -19.44 -35.79
C GLN A 43 22.00 -18.71 -36.09
N GLY A 44 21.88 -18.06 -37.24
CA GLY A 44 20.67 -17.38 -37.67
C GLY A 44 20.74 -17.02 -39.16
N ASP A 45 19.58 -16.75 -39.76
CA ASP A 45 19.43 -16.32 -41.15
C ASP A 45 18.67 -14.99 -41.31
N ALA A 46 18.31 -14.34 -40.20
CA ALA A 46 17.70 -13.02 -40.20
C ALA A 46 18.65 -11.94 -40.79
N PRO A 47 18.15 -10.93 -41.52
CA PRO A 47 18.99 -9.84 -42.01
C PRO A 47 19.75 -9.12 -40.88
N ASP A 48 21.04 -8.84 -41.09
CA ASP A 48 21.92 -8.10 -40.18
C ASP A 48 22.01 -8.65 -38.74
N TRP A 49 21.68 -9.95 -38.54
CA TRP A 49 21.65 -10.57 -37.21
C TRP A 49 23.01 -10.55 -36.51
N ASP A 50 24.10 -10.59 -37.28
CA ASP A 50 25.48 -10.52 -36.83
C ASP A 50 25.85 -9.13 -36.28
N ILE A 51 25.46 -8.06 -36.96
CA ILE A 51 25.66 -6.67 -36.52
C ILE A 51 24.87 -6.42 -35.24
N HIS A 52 23.60 -6.84 -35.21
CA HIS A 52 22.75 -6.71 -34.04
C HIS A 52 23.27 -7.55 -32.87
N LEU A 53 23.75 -8.76 -33.13
CA LEU A 53 24.34 -9.63 -32.10
C LEU A 53 25.62 -9.03 -31.54
N LEU A 54 26.49 -8.47 -32.38
CA LEU A 54 27.71 -7.80 -31.95
C LEU A 54 27.40 -6.61 -31.03
N ALA A 55 26.44 -5.76 -31.41
CA ALA A 55 26.01 -4.64 -30.59
C ALA A 55 25.43 -5.09 -29.25
N TRP A 56 24.56 -6.11 -29.28
CA TRP A 56 23.96 -6.68 -28.08
C TRP A 56 25.00 -7.30 -27.14
N CYS A 57 25.94 -8.09 -27.68
CA CYS A 57 27.03 -8.70 -26.93
C CYS A 57 27.91 -7.64 -26.26
N ARG A 58 28.27 -6.55 -26.97
CA ARG A 58 29.02 -5.43 -26.39
C ARG A 58 28.27 -4.76 -25.24
N GLN A 59 26.99 -4.45 -25.42
CA GLN A 59 26.17 -3.84 -24.38
C GLN A 59 26.03 -4.74 -23.14
N HIS A 60 26.03 -6.06 -23.35
CA HIS A 60 25.89 -7.07 -22.30
C HIS A 60 27.23 -7.71 -21.90
N GLY A 61 28.36 -7.09 -22.23
CA GLY A 61 29.71 -7.52 -21.87
C GLY A 61 30.02 -8.99 -22.18
N HIS A 62 29.52 -9.51 -23.31
CA HIS A 62 29.88 -10.80 -23.87
C HIS A 62 30.91 -10.61 -24.99
N GLU A 63 31.87 -11.53 -25.07
CA GLU A 63 32.80 -11.58 -26.19
C GLU A 63 32.16 -12.38 -27.33
N VAL A 64 32.32 -11.94 -28.57
CA VAL A 64 31.76 -12.61 -29.74
C VAL A 64 32.76 -12.64 -30.87
N THR A 65 32.88 -13.80 -31.51
CA THR A 65 33.67 -14.01 -32.73
C THR A 65 32.77 -14.61 -33.81
N PHE A 66 32.99 -14.23 -35.07
CA PHE A 66 32.19 -14.67 -36.20
C PHE A 66 32.99 -15.61 -37.10
N HIS A 67 32.32 -16.61 -37.64
CA HIS A 67 32.92 -17.66 -38.47
C HIS A 67 32.02 -17.97 -39.67
N ASP A 68 32.60 -18.01 -40.87
CA ASP A 68 31.86 -18.11 -42.13
C ASP A 68 31.61 -19.54 -42.63
N ALA A 69 32.21 -20.57 -42.02
CA ALA A 69 32.14 -21.95 -42.49
C ALA A 69 31.66 -22.93 -41.41
N PRO A 70 30.77 -23.90 -41.73
CA PRO A 70 30.11 -24.15 -43.03
C PRO A 70 28.92 -23.21 -43.33
N ALA A 71 28.48 -22.40 -42.37
CA ALA A 71 27.54 -21.29 -42.50
C ALA A 71 27.92 -20.21 -41.47
N LEU A 72 27.51 -18.96 -41.72
CA LEU A 72 27.77 -17.85 -40.79
C LEU A 72 27.24 -18.20 -39.40
N HIS A 73 28.13 -18.22 -38.41
CA HIS A 73 27.76 -18.43 -37.02
C HIS A 73 28.65 -17.60 -36.09
N ALA A 74 28.11 -17.30 -34.92
CA ALA A 74 28.79 -16.55 -33.89
C ALA A 74 29.13 -17.48 -32.72
N LEU A 75 30.35 -17.36 -32.19
CA LEU A 75 30.76 -17.94 -30.93
C LEU A 75 30.71 -16.85 -29.87
N VAL A 76 29.70 -16.92 -28.99
CA VAL A 76 29.46 -15.97 -27.92
C VAL A 76 29.97 -16.54 -26.61
N THR A 77 31.05 -15.97 -26.08
CA THR A 77 31.59 -16.33 -24.77
C THR A 77 30.86 -15.55 -23.68
N ARG A 78 30.28 -16.28 -22.72
CA ARG A 78 29.51 -15.69 -21.61
C ARG A 78 30.43 -14.86 -20.71
N GLY A 79 30.48 -13.56 -20.94
CA GLY A 79 31.16 -12.63 -20.03
C GLY A 79 30.43 -12.45 -18.68
N PRO A 80 31.11 -11.89 -17.67
CA PRO A 80 30.61 -11.76 -16.31
C PRO A 80 29.57 -10.64 -16.15
N PHE A 81 29.16 -9.95 -17.21
CA PHE A 81 28.30 -8.77 -17.12
C PHE A 81 26.91 -9.03 -16.52
N GLN A 82 26.34 -10.24 -16.68
CA GLN A 82 25.14 -10.59 -15.92
C GLN A 82 25.40 -10.46 -14.42
N LYS A 83 26.61 -10.78 -13.94
CA LYS A 83 27.02 -10.53 -12.56
C LYS A 83 26.94 -9.04 -12.22
N GLY A 84 27.31 -8.09 -13.09
CA GLY A 84 27.37 -6.65 -12.77
C GLY A 84 26.10 -6.00 -12.20
N ARG A 85 24.89 -6.41 -12.62
CA ARG A 85 23.62 -5.94 -12.03
C ARG A 85 23.21 -6.66 -10.75
N TRP A 86 23.67 -7.89 -10.57
CA TRP A 86 23.37 -8.72 -9.39
C TRP A 86 24.50 -8.71 -8.36
N ASP A 87 25.63 -8.10 -8.71
CA ASP A 87 26.82 -7.98 -7.87
C ASP A 87 26.52 -6.96 -6.77
N GLY A 88 26.64 -7.41 -5.52
CA GLY A 88 26.19 -6.63 -4.36
C GLY A 88 24.68 -6.44 -4.26
N ALA A 89 23.86 -7.08 -5.11
CA ALA A 89 22.41 -7.00 -5.01
C ALA A 89 21.91 -7.81 -3.80
N GLY A 90 20.97 -7.24 -3.04
CA GLY A 90 20.48 -7.79 -1.78
C GLY A 90 18.99 -8.09 -1.81
N ALA A 91 18.54 -9.09 -1.06
CA ALA A 91 17.11 -9.38 -0.90
C ALA A 91 16.45 -8.41 0.08
N SER A 92 15.26 -7.91 -0.25
CA SER A 92 14.43 -7.05 0.62
C SER A 92 13.38 -7.85 1.42
N GLY A 93 13.78 -8.91 2.10
CA GLY A 93 12.87 -9.79 2.86
C GLY A 93 12.10 -10.79 1.99
N GLN A 94 10.84 -11.10 2.35
CA GLN A 94 9.98 -12.01 1.57
C GLN A 94 8.63 -11.36 1.22
N ALA A 95 8.13 -11.64 0.02
CA ALA A 95 6.85 -11.09 -0.44
C ALA A 95 5.67 -11.54 0.44
N ASN A 96 5.65 -12.83 0.81
CA ASN A 96 4.65 -13.39 1.72
C ASN A 96 4.97 -13.01 3.17
N ALA A 97 4.16 -12.12 3.78
CA ALA A 97 4.33 -11.67 5.16
C ALA A 97 4.24 -12.81 6.21
N LEU A 98 3.60 -13.94 5.86
CA LEU A 98 3.47 -15.10 6.74
C LEU A 98 4.70 -16.01 6.73
N ALA A 99 5.64 -15.80 5.80
CA ALA A 99 6.88 -16.56 5.82
C ALA A 99 7.73 -16.14 7.03
N PRO A 100 8.52 -17.08 7.62
CA PRO A 100 9.48 -16.73 8.66
C PRO A 100 10.39 -15.58 8.20
N ASP A 101 10.58 -14.59 9.07
CA ASP A 101 11.43 -13.42 8.82
C ASP A 101 11.10 -12.62 7.55
N ALA A 102 9.87 -12.74 7.04
CA ALA A 102 9.44 -12.05 5.83
C ALA A 102 9.52 -10.52 5.94
N VAL A 103 9.10 -10.01 7.09
CA VAL A 103 9.13 -8.58 7.42
C VAL A 103 10.36 -8.31 8.28
N ALA A 104 11.41 -7.81 7.63
CA ALA A 104 12.64 -7.37 8.26
C ALA A 104 12.41 -6.43 9.46
N GLN A 105 13.26 -6.55 10.47
CA GLN A 105 13.23 -5.67 11.65
C GLN A 105 13.52 -4.21 11.29
N ARG A 106 14.37 -3.99 10.29
CA ARG A 106 14.70 -2.67 9.75
C ARG A 106 14.68 -2.73 8.22
N ALA A 107 13.99 -1.80 7.59
CA ALA A 107 14.05 -1.56 6.16
C ALA A 107 15.26 -0.69 5.81
N LEU A 108 16.04 -1.11 4.82
CA LEU A 108 17.27 -0.40 4.44
C LEU A 108 16.93 0.77 3.49
N PRO A 109 17.56 1.95 3.64
CA PRO A 109 17.34 3.10 2.74
C PRO A 109 17.53 2.76 1.25
N ALA A 110 18.49 1.89 0.94
CA ALA A 110 18.78 1.46 -0.44
C ALA A 110 17.68 0.61 -1.07
N TRP A 111 16.76 0.03 -0.26
CA TRP A 111 15.59 -0.66 -0.81
C TRP A 111 14.61 0.33 -1.43
N GLY A 112 14.53 1.57 -0.92
CA GLY A 112 13.70 2.63 -1.47
C GLY A 112 12.25 2.18 -1.69
N LEU A 113 11.81 2.26 -2.95
CA LEU A 113 10.48 1.86 -3.38
C LEU A 113 10.38 0.41 -3.86
N ALA A 114 11.44 -0.39 -3.71
CA ALA A 114 11.41 -1.79 -4.13
C ALA A 114 10.30 -2.55 -3.40
N ALA A 115 9.61 -3.42 -4.14
CA ALA A 115 8.64 -4.34 -3.56
C ALA A 115 9.35 -5.24 -2.53
N ARG A 116 8.71 -5.45 -1.37
CA ARG A 116 9.23 -6.41 -0.38
C ARG A 116 9.39 -7.79 -1.00
N GLY A 117 10.55 -8.40 -0.81
CA GLY A 117 10.93 -9.68 -1.41
C GLY A 117 11.60 -9.57 -2.78
N ALA A 118 11.79 -8.37 -3.32
CA ALA A 118 12.58 -8.16 -4.51
C ALA A 118 14.07 -8.31 -4.22
N THR A 119 14.85 -8.57 -5.26
CA THR A 119 16.29 -8.36 -5.24
C THR A 119 16.57 -6.93 -5.66
N VAL A 120 17.25 -6.18 -4.80
CA VAL A 120 17.58 -4.76 -4.98
C VAL A 120 19.01 -4.67 -5.49
N GLU A 121 19.20 -4.01 -6.63
CA GLU A 121 20.51 -3.82 -7.27
C GLU A 121 21.48 -3.06 -6.34
N GLY A 122 22.73 -3.51 -6.30
CA GLY A 122 23.79 -2.85 -5.55
C GLY A 122 24.01 -1.42 -6.05
N GLY A 123 24.17 -0.47 -5.12
CA GLY A 123 24.31 0.96 -5.48
C GLY A 123 22.99 1.69 -5.75
N SER A 124 21.84 1.05 -5.51
CA SER A 124 20.53 1.72 -5.54
C SER A 124 20.53 2.98 -4.65
N PRO A 125 19.87 4.07 -5.10
CA PRO A 125 19.83 5.31 -4.34
C PRO A 125 19.14 5.09 -2.98
N ALA A 126 19.67 5.76 -1.94
CA ALA A 126 19.08 5.73 -0.61
C ALA A 126 17.87 6.68 -0.54
N PHE A 127 16.78 6.19 0.04
CA PHE A 127 15.59 6.98 0.36
C PHE A 127 15.49 7.18 1.87
N ASP A 128 15.08 8.37 2.30
CA ASP A 128 14.85 8.68 3.70
C ASP A 128 13.37 8.52 4.05
N PHE A 129 13.05 7.41 4.71
CA PHE A 129 11.72 7.15 5.29
C PHE A 129 11.84 7.18 6.81
N ARG A 130 11.04 8.03 7.45
CA ARG A 130 11.02 8.16 8.92
C ARG A 130 10.69 6.83 9.62
N PHE A 131 9.71 6.08 9.12
CA PHE A 131 9.32 4.79 9.68
C PHE A 131 9.95 3.65 8.89
N SER A 132 11.20 3.33 9.22
CA SER A 132 11.97 2.22 8.67
C SER A 132 12.14 1.05 9.64
N GLU A 133 11.86 1.23 10.93
CA GLU A 133 11.97 0.17 11.96
C GLU A 133 10.61 -0.50 12.16
N LYS A 134 10.61 -1.85 12.18
CA LYS A 134 9.41 -2.66 12.38
C LYS A 134 8.74 -2.35 13.72
N ALA A 135 9.55 -2.14 14.76
CA ALA A 135 9.05 -1.84 16.11
C ALA A 135 8.21 -0.57 16.20
N ASP A 136 8.41 0.38 15.29
CA ASP A 136 7.74 1.69 15.35
C ASP A 136 6.36 1.70 14.68
N VAL A 137 6.13 0.77 13.73
CA VAL A 137 5.02 0.89 12.78
C VAL A 137 4.25 -0.42 12.54
N TRP A 138 4.86 -1.57 12.82
CA TRP A 138 4.28 -2.86 12.44
C TRP A 138 3.19 -3.32 13.41
N ALA A 139 2.16 -3.95 12.84
CA ALA A 139 1.11 -4.67 13.55
C ALA A 139 0.73 -5.94 12.76
N ASP A 140 0.72 -7.10 13.42
CA ASP A 140 0.41 -8.37 12.75
C ASP A 140 -1.05 -8.44 12.23
N THR A 141 -1.93 -7.65 12.85
CA THR A 141 -3.33 -7.53 12.44
C THR A 141 -3.54 -6.63 11.22
N ALA A 142 -2.52 -5.87 10.78
CA ALA A 142 -2.69 -4.84 9.75
C ALA A 142 -3.31 -5.35 8.45
N ALA A 143 -2.84 -6.50 7.96
CA ALA A 143 -3.40 -7.12 6.76
C ALA A 143 -4.88 -7.50 6.92
N SER A 144 -5.27 -7.99 8.10
CA SER A 144 -6.66 -8.37 8.37
C SER A 144 -7.56 -7.15 8.51
N LEU A 145 -7.10 -6.09 9.18
CA LEU A 145 -7.84 -4.83 9.31
C LEU A 145 -8.04 -4.17 7.95
N TYR A 146 -7.00 -4.14 7.11
CA TYR A 146 -7.12 -3.64 5.74
C TYR A 146 -8.19 -4.41 4.95
N LYS A 147 -8.18 -5.75 5.02
CA LYS A 147 -9.21 -6.57 4.35
C LYS A 147 -10.61 -6.31 4.88
N GLN A 148 -10.76 -6.14 6.20
CA GLN A 148 -12.05 -5.81 6.81
C GLN A 148 -12.55 -4.43 6.35
N ALA A 149 -11.67 -3.42 6.35
CA ALA A 149 -11.99 -2.06 5.91
C ALA A 149 -12.37 -2.01 4.43
N LEU A 150 -11.61 -2.73 3.60
CA LEU A 150 -11.90 -2.86 2.17
C LEU A 150 -13.26 -3.53 1.91
N ALA A 151 -13.61 -4.56 2.69
CA ALA A 151 -14.91 -5.23 2.58
C ALA A 151 -16.08 -4.37 3.10
N GLY A 152 -15.79 -3.38 3.97
CA GLY A 152 -16.77 -2.45 4.53
C GLY A 152 -16.97 -1.17 3.73
N GLN A 153 -16.33 -1.03 2.57
CA GLN A 153 -16.49 0.16 1.72
C GLN A 153 -17.92 0.28 1.19
N TRP A 154 -18.41 1.52 1.10
CA TRP A 154 -19.75 1.84 0.61
C TRP A 154 -19.74 3.12 -0.22
N ASN A 155 -20.74 3.27 -1.09
CA ASN A 155 -20.92 4.45 -1.95
C ASN A 155 -22.02 5.36 -1.36
N PRO A 156 -21.72 6.62 -1.02
CA PRO A 156 -22.69 7.59 -0.52
C PRO A 156 -23.95 7.76 -1.35
N ASP A 157 -23.84 7.70 -2.68
CA ASP A 157 -24.98 7.92 -3.58
C ASP A 157 -25.99 6.79 -3.55
N THR A 158 -25.55 5.57 -3.22
CA THR A 158 -26.42 4.37 -3.23
C THR A 158 -26.76 3.87 -1.84
N ALA A 159 -25.95 4.20 -0.84
CA ALA A 159 -26.14 3.71 0.53
C ALA A 159 -27.04 4.62 1.38
N ILE A 160 -27.17 5.90 1.00
CA ILE A 160 -28.01 6.88 1.68
C ILE A 160 -29.11 7.30 0.72
N ASP A 161 -30.37 7.19 1.16
CA ASP A 161 -31.50 7.74 0.40
C ASP A 161 -31.62 9.25 0.63
N TRP A 162 -30.87 10.02 -0.15
CA TRP A 162 -30.89 11.48 -0.10
C TRP A 162 -32.25 12.09 -0.45
N SER A 163 -33.17 11.33 -1.06
CA SER A 163 -34.51 11.81 -1.39
C SER A 163 -35.45 11.87 -0.19
N GLU A 164 -35.12 11.18 0.91
CA GLU A 164 -35.85 11.25 2.18
C GLU A 164 -35.57 12.51 2.99
N ALA A 165 -34.75 13.43 2.46
CA ALA A 165 -34.46 14.72 3.08
C ALA A 165 -35.75 15.53 3.25
N LYS A 166 -36.07 15.88 4.49
CA LYS A 166 -37.26 16.68 4.83
C LYS A 166 -36.81 18.06 5.28
N ALA A 167 -37.58 19.08 4.89
CA ALA A 167 -37.43 20.41 5.46
C ALA A 167 -37.70 20.36 6.97
N LEU A 168 -36.74 20.85 7.75
CA LEU A 168 -36.83 20.98 9.19
C LEU A 168 -37.15 22.45 9.55
N PRO A 169 -37.69 22.71 10.75
CA PRO A 169 -37.73 24.07 11.29
C PRO A 169 -36.31 24.68 11.28
N ASP A 170 -36.20 25.97 10.96
CA ASP A 170 -34.90 26.59 10.71
C ASP A 170 -33.91 26.44 11.86
N GLU A 171 -34.38 26.59 13.10
CA GLU A 171 -33.57 26.42 14.31
C GLU A 171 -33.01 25.00 14.47
N ILE A 172 -33.77 23.98 14.02
CA ILE A 172 -33.35 22.58 14.07
C ILE A 172 -32.38 22.28 12.93
N GLU A 173 -32.64 22.81 11.74
CA GLU A 173 -31.71 22.67 10.61
C GLU A 173 -30.36 23.33 10.95
N ASP A 174 -30.36 24.53 11.51
CA ASP A 174 -29.14 25.22 11.93
C ASP A 174 -28.37 24.43 13.00
N ALA A 175 -29.07 23.78 13.94
CA ALA A 175 -28.43 22.88 14.91
C ALA A 175 -27.80 21.64 14.26
N VAL A 176 -28.49 21.01 13.29
CA VAL A 176 -27.93 19.88 12.54
C VAL A 176 -26.69 20.34 11.76
N VAL A 177 -26.75 21.49 11.08
CA VAL A 177 -25.62 22.04 10.32
C VAL A 177 -24.43 22.35 11.25
N GLN A 178 -24.68 22.84 12.46
CA GLN A 178 -23.64 23.05 13.48
C GLN A 178 -22.98 21.74 13.93
N VAL A 179 -23.76 20.67 14.11
CA VAL A 179 -23.22 19.34 14.43
C VAL A 179 -22.42 18.78 13.26
N MET A 180 -22.92 18.87 12.02
CA MET A 180 -22.18 18.43 10.84
C MET A 180 -20.87 19.20 10.66
N THR A 181 -20.86 20.51 10.92
CA THR A 181 -19.65 21.34 10.88
C THR A 181 -18.60 20.81 11.87
N TYR A 182 -19.01 20.51 13.10
CA TYR A 182 -18.14 19.89 14.09
C TYR A 182 -17.61 18.52 13.63
N LEU A 183 -18.48 17.66 13.07
CA LEU A 183 -18.07 16.35 12.56
C LEU A 183 -17.05 16.47 11.42
N ILE A 184 -17.29 17.35 10.44
CA ILE A 184 -16.37 17.62 9.31
C ILE A 184 -14.98 18.00 9.82
N GLU A 185 -14.88 18.88 10.82
CA GLU A 185 -13.61 19.30 11.38
C GLU A 185 -12.84 18.15 12.04
N ASN A 186 -13.56 17.28 12.77
CA ASN A 186 -12.95 16.09 13.37
C ASN A 186 -12.47 15.10 12.32
N GLU A 187 -13.23 14.90 11.24
CA GLU A 187 -12.81 14.00 10.16
C GLU A 187 -11.67 14.55 9.33
N ASN A 188 -11.58 15.86 9.15
CA ASN A 188 -10.39 16.47 8.57
C ASN A 188 -9.14 16.16 9.41
N ALA A 189 -9.23 16.20 10.74
CA ALA A 189 -8.12 15.80 11.59
C ALA A 189 -7.83 14.30 11.48
N ALA A 190 -8.86 13.45 11.51
CA ALA A 190 -8.74 12.00 11.35
C ALA A 190 -8.19 11.59 9.97
N LEU A 191 -8.38 12.40 8.94
CA LEU A 191 -7.82 12.23 7.61
C LEU A 191 -6.35 12.66 7.55
N LEU A 192 -6.07 13.90 7.97
CA LEU A 192 -4.77 14.54 7.76
C LEU A 192 -3.68 13.97 8.68
N VAL A 193 -4.03 13.54 9.89
CA VAL A 193 -3.07 12.95 10.83
C VAL A 193 -2.48 11.65 10.27
N PRO A 194 -3.27 10.63 9.87
CA PRO A 194 -2.74 9.45 9.19
C PRO A 194 -2.05 9.77 7.86
N ALA A 195 -2.62 10.66 7.04
CA ALA A 195 -2.05 11.02 5.74
C ALA A 195 -0.63 11.60 5.86
N ARG A 196 -0.36 12.44 6.88
CA ARG A 196 0.97 12.97 7.19
C ARG A 196 2.01 11.86 7.40
N HIS A 197 1.60 10.75 8.01
CA HIS A 197 2.50 9.65 8.34
C HIS A 197 2.56 8.59 7.24
N LEU A 198 1.50 8.41 6.45
CA LEU A 198 1.46 7.48 5.31
C LEU A 198 2.66 7.67 4.37
N GLY A 199 2.96 8.91 4.00
CA GLY A 199 4.11 9.24 3.14
C GLY A 199 5.49 9.05 3.79
N GLN A 200 5.53 8.77 5.09
CA GLN A 200 6.76 8.57 5.87
C GLN A 200 7.06 7.09 6.16
N VAL A 201 6.14 6.18 5.82
CA VAL A 201 6.30 4.73 6.03
C VAL A 201 7.09 4.10 4.88
N HIS A 202 8.15 3.36 5.21
CA HIS A 202 8.89 2.62 4.20
C HIS A 202 7.98 1.56 3.53
N PRO A 203 7.94 1.47 2.18
CA PRO A 203 7.09 0.51 1.45
C PRO A 203 7.32 -0.98 1.77
N HIS A 204 8.40 -1.30 2.50
CA HIS A 204 8.64 -2.63 3.01
C HIS A 204 7.52 -3.06 3.98
N PHE A 205 6.94 -2.14 4.74
CA PHE A 205 5.78 -2.37 5.60
C PHE A 205 4.46 -2.12 4.86
N ARG A 206 4.33 -2.68 3.65
CA ARG A 206 3.21 -2.42 2.72
C ARG A 206 1.81 -2.61 3.33
N GLU A 207 1.64 -3.54 4.26
CA GLU A 207 0.34 -3.77 4.92
C GLU A 207 -0.08 -2.56 5.76
N ILE A 208 0.87 -1.85 6.37
CA ILE A 208 0.59 -0.60 7.09
C ILE A 208 0.26 0.53 6.11
N VAL A 209 0.99 0.62 5.00
CA VAL A 209 0.69 1.59 3.92
C VAL A 209 -0.73 1.39 3.41
N GLN A 210 -1.13 0.15 3.14
CA GLN A 210 -2.49 -0.20 2.70
C GLN A 210 -3.55 0.21 3.73
N LEU A 211 -3.30 -0.08 5.01
CA LEU A 211 -4.23 0.20 6.09
C LEU A 211 -4.41 1.71 6.34
N LEU A 212 -3.32 2.48 6.33
CA LEU A 212 -3.38 3.94 6.44
C LEU A 212 -4.05 4.57 5.22
N ALA A 213 -3.81 4.03 4.02
CA ALA A 213 -4.44 4.52 2.80
C ALA A 213 -5.96 4.30 2.78
N ILE A 214 -6.45 3.10 3.17
CA ILE A 214 -7.90 2.86 3.23
C ILE A 214 -8.55 3.70 4.34
N GLN A 215 -7.86 3.92 5.46
CA GLN A 215 -8.34 4.85 6.49
C GLN A 215 -8.50 6.26 5.93
N CYS A 216 -7.52 6.78 5.17
CA CYS A 216 -7.66 8.09 4.53
C CYS A 216 -8.85 8.12 3.56
N ALA A 217 -9.10 7.05 2.82
CA ALA A 217 -10.27 6.97 1.94
C ALA A 217 -11.60 7.01 2.73
N ASP A 218 -11.66 6.34 3.88
CA ASP A 218 -12.82 6.38 4.76
C ASP A 218 -13.07 7.78 5.32
N GLU A 219 -12.05 8.42 5.89
CA GLU A 219 -12.23 9.76 6.47
C GLU A 219 -12.55 10.83 5.39
N ALA A 220 -12.06 10.65 4.16
CA ALA A 220 -12.46 11.52 3.05
C ALA A 220 -13.95 11.37 2.69
N ARG A 221 -14.47 10.13 2.63
CA ARG A 221 -15.91 9.87 2.42
C ARG A 221 -16.76 10.44 3.53
N HIS A 222 -16.27 10.33 4.76
CA HIS A 222 -16.91 10.88 5.94
C HIS A 222 -17.05 12.40 5.87
N VAL A 223 -15.97 13.12 5.50
CA VAL A 223 -16.01 14.55 5.21
C VAL A 223 -17.05 14.87 4.12
N GLU A 224 -17.08 14.07 3.05
CA GLU A 224 -18.05 14.25 1.95
C GLU A 224 -19.50 14.17 2.44
N VAL A 225 -19.89 13.09 3.13
CA VAL A 225 -21.29 12.88 3.54
C VAL A 225 -21.76 13.89 4.57
N PHE A 226 -20.89 14.29 5.52
CA PHE A 226 -21.21 15.32 6.48
C PHE A 226 -21.31 16.70 5.82
N THR A 227 -20.43 17.01 4.87
CA THR A 227 -20.49 18.27 4.11
C THR A 227 -21.78 18.34 3.30
N ARG A 228 -22.11 17.26 2.57
CA ARG A 228 -23.34 17.18 1.78
C ARG A 228 -24.59 17.34 2.65
N ARG A 229 -24.61 16.77 3.86
CA ARG A 229 -25.71 17.00 4.80
C ARG A 229 -25.74 18.43 5.34
N ALA A 230 -24.59 19.01 5.69
CA ALA A 230 -24.49 20.39 6.18
C ALA A 230 -25.00 21.41 5.15
N THR A 231 -24.79 21.13 3.86
CA THR A 231 -25.19 22.04 2.78
C THR A 231 -26.46 21.60 2.05
N LEU A 232 -27.25 20.69 2.63
CA LEU A 232 -28.44 20.17 1.98
C LEU A 232 -29.56 21.22 1.89
N HIS A 233 -29.75 21.99 2.97
CA HIS A 233 -30.75 23.06 3.08
C HIS A 233 -30.14 24.42 3.48
N ARG A 234 -28.81 24.51 3.50
CA ARG A 234 -28.03 25.74 3.72
C ARG A 234 -26.93 25.84 2.68
N ALA A 235 -26.50 27.06 2.39
CA ALA A 235 -25.42 27.27 1.41
C ALA A 235 -24.02 26.93 1.98
N ASN A 236 -23.85 26.97 3.30
CA ASN A 236 -22.55 26.87 3.96
C ASN A 236 -22.64 26.09 5.28
N PRO A 237 -21.51 25.53 5.75
CA PRO A 237 -21.35 25.09 7.13
C PRO A 237 -21.58 26.23 8.14
N ALA A 238 -21.78 25.86 9.41
CA ALA A 238 -22.01 26.79 10.51
C ALA A 238 -20.67 27.32 11.09
N LEU A 239 -20.71 27.80 12.34
CA LEU A 239 -19.57 28.39 13.02
C LEU A 239 -18.52 27.33 13.39
N SER A 240 -17.27 27.58 12.98
CA SER A 240 -16.10 26.88 13.50
C SER A 240 -15.72 27.45 14.87
N GLY A 241 -15.81 26.63 15.92
CA GLY A 241 -15.57 27.06 17.29
C GLY A 241 -14.07 27.06 17.63
N ALA A 242 -13.56 28.17 18.17
CA ALA A 242 -12.15 28.30 18.58
C ALA A 242 -11.69 27.20 19.56
N GLY A 243 -12.56 26.77 20.48
CA GLY A 243 -12.26 25.67 21.40
C GLY A 243 -12.14 24.31 20.72
N GLY A 244 -13.01 24.02 19.73
CA GLY A 244 -12.92 22.80 18.91
C GLY A 244 -11.64 22.78 18.10
N GLN A 245 -11.33 23.88 17.42
CA GLN A 245 -10.08 24.05 16.67
C GLN A 245 -8.84 23.90 17.57
N ALA A 246 -8.84 24.49 18.77
CA ALA A 246 -7.75 24.35 19.72
C ALA A 246 -7.55 22.90 20.17
N SER A 247 -8.65 22.15 20.39
CA SER A 247 -8.59 20.71 20.70
C SER A 247 -7.98 19.92 19.55
N LEU A 248 -8.47 20.11 18.31
CA LEU A 248 -7.97 19.40 17.14
C LEU A 248 -6.50 19.71 16.84
N LYS A 249 -6.08 20.97 17.04
CA LYS A 249 -4.69 21.40 16.87
C LYS A 249 -3.70 20.56 17.70
N THR A 250 -4.09 20.09 18.89
CA THR A 250 -3.23 19.24 19.73
C THR A 250 -2.80 17.94 19.03
N LEU A 251 -3.64 17.39 18.14
CA LEU A 251 -3.32 16.18 17.37
C LEU A 251 -2.16 16.41 16.39
N PHE A 252 -2.05 17.62 15.85
CA PHE A 252 -1.02 18.02 14.90
C PHE A 252 0.28 18.44 15.57
N GLU A 253 0.19 19.07 16.74
CA GLU A 253 1.35 19.44 17.57
C GLU A 253 2.01 18.21 18.22
N GLY A 254 1.29 17.08 18.29
CA GLY A 254 1.88 15.78 18.59
C GLY A 254 3.05 15.47 17.65
N SER A 255 4.26 15.43 18.20
CA SER A 255 5.51 15.16 17.47
C SER A 255 5.68 13.67 17.12
N ASN A 256 4.96 12.78 17.81
CA ASN A 256 5.10 11.33 17.68
C ASN A 256 3.83 10.69 17.09
N PHE A 257 4.02 9.86 16.06
CA PHE A 257 2.97 9.13 15.37
C PHE A 257 2.10 8.32 16.31
N SER A 258 2.70 7.57 17.24
CA SER A 258 1.98 6.75 18.20
C SER A 258 1.11 7.60 19.14
N ILE A 259 1.56 8.81 19.49
CA ILE A 259 0.79 9.73 20.35
C ILE A 259 -0.37 10.36 19.57
N SER A 260 -0.14 10.88 18.36
CA SER A 260 -1.20 11.45 17.54
C SER A 260 -2.28 10.41 17.22
N LEU A 261 -1.87 9.17 16.93
CA LEU A 261 -2.78 8.09 16.59
C LEU A 261 -3.50 7.53 17.83
N PHE A 262 -2.82 7.44 18.97
CA PHE A 262 -3.45 7.13 20.27
C PHE A 262 -4.46 8.20 20.69
N LEU A 263 -4.11 9.49 20.56
CA LEU A 263 -5.00 10.59 20.87
C LEU A 263 -6.22 10.59 19.94
N LEU A 264 -6.03 10.32 18.65
CA LEU A 264 -7.14 10.14 17.72
C LEU A 264 -8.09 9.03 18.21
N SER A 265 -7.54 7.88 18.63
CA SER A 265 -8.32 6.77 19.17
C SER A 265 -9.01 7.08 20.48
N VAL A 266 -8.32 7.61 21.47
CA VAL A 266 -8.86 7.80 22.82
C VAL A 266 -9.78 9.01 22.93
N LEU A 267 -9.47 10.11 22.24
CA LEU A 267 -10.39 11.27 22.18
C LEU A 267 -11.62 10.96 21.31
N GLY A 268 -11.48 10.08 20.30
CA GLY A 268 -12.59 9.67 19.43
C GLY A 268 -13.49 8.55 19.99
N GLU A 269 -12.94 7.57 20.74
CA GLU A 269 -13.64 6.33 21.13
C GLU A 269 -14.85 6.55 22.05
N GLY A 270 -14.82 7.59 22.90
CA GLY A 270 -15.87 7.83 23.87
C GLY A 270 -16.96 8.77 23.37
N SER A 271 -16.61 10.04 23.20
CA SER A 271 -17.58 11.11 22.94
C SER A 271 -18.10 11.11 21.51
N PHE A 272 -17.24 10.79 20.52
CA PHE A 272 -17.59 10.90 19.11
C PHE A 272 -18.49 9.76 18.64
N VAL A 273 -18.15 8.52 19.02
CA VAL A 273 -19.01 7.34 18.79
C VAL A 273 -20.36 7.51 19.48
N ASN A 274 -20.38 8.03 20.71
CA ASN A 274 -21.63 8.30 21.42
C ASN A 274 -22.48 9.35 20.72
N LEU A 275 -21.89 10.43 20.19
CA LEU A 275 -22.61 11.43 19.42
C LEU A 275 -23.24 10.82 18.16
N LEU A 276 -22.51 9.98 17.43
CA LEU A 276 -23.02 9.37 16.21
C LEU A 276 -24.09 8.32 16.49
N ASN A 277 -23.96 7.52 17.56
CA ASN A 277 -25.04 6.65 18.01
C ASN A 277 -26.30 7.46 18.39
N PHE A 278 -26.12 8.57 19.12
CA PHE A 278 -27.22 9.46 19.47
C PHE A 278 -27.91 10.01 18.22
N LEU A 279 -27.15 10.44 17.21
CA LEU A 279 -27.71 10.94 15.94
C LEU A 279 -28.38 9.83 15.14
N HIS A 280 -27.83 8.62 15.12
CA HIS A 280 -28.45 7.48 14.45
C HIS A 280 -29.84 7.18 15.01
N GLU A 281 -29.98 7.26 16.34
CA GLU A 281 -31.24 7.01 17.04
C GLU A 281 -32.21 8.20 17.01
N ASN A 282 -31.71 9.42 17.16
CA ASN A 282 -32.52 10.58 17.53
C ASN A 282 -32.43 11.77 16.54
N ALA A 283 -31.64 11.69 15.48
CA ALA A 283 -31.55 12.82 14.55
C ALA A 283 -32.92 13.14 13.92
N PRO A 284 -33.21 14.42 13.64
CA PRO A 284 -34.55 14.88 13.28
C PRO A 284 -35.02 14.42 11.89
N ASP A 285 -34.09 14.05 11.01
CA ASP A 285 -34.39 13.60 9.65
C ASP A 285 -33.77 12.22 9.33
N PRO A 286 -34.38 11.45 8.41
CA PRO A 286 -33.89 10.12 8.04
C PRO A 286 -32.47 10.12 7.47
N VAL A 287 -32.10 11.13 6.67
CA VAL A 287 -30.80 11.20 6.01
C VAL A 287 -29.67 11.30 7.05
N THR A 288 -29.83 12.16 8.05
CA THR A 288 -28.87 12.28 9.16
C THR A 288 -28.74 10.98 9.94
N ARG A 289 -29.87 10.28 10.20
CA ARG A 289 -29.84 8.96 10.87
C ARG A 289 -29.11 7.91 10.06
N GLN A 290 -29.31 7.88 8.73
CA GLN A 290 -28.63 6.97 7.82
C GLN A 290 -27.12 7.24 7.80
N ILE A 291 -26.70 8.50 7.62
CA ILE A 291 -25.29 8.90 7.65
C ILE A 291 -24.61 8.42 8.95
N ALA A 292 -25.24 8.68 10.10
CA ALA A 292 -24.70 8.28 11.38
C ALA A 292 -24.68 6.75 11.60
N GLY A 293 -25.54 6.00 10.90
CA GLY A 293 -25.62 4.53 10.97
C GLY A 293 -24.58 3.79 10.11
N TRP A 294 -24.13 4.39 9.00
CA TRP A 294 -23.06 3.81 8.17
C TRP A 294 -21.66 4.00 8.76
N TRP A 295 -21.53 4.99 9.66
CA TRP A 295 -20.31 5.32 10.36
C TRP A 295 -19.65 4.19 11.17
N PRO A 296 -20.36 3.49 12.07
CA PRO A 296 -19.72 2.60 13.02
C PRO A 296 -19.17 1.35 12.33
N GLY A 297 -19.79 0.96 11.20
CA GLY A 297 -19.35 -0.16 10.37
C GLY A 297 -18.00 0.06 9.69
N THR A 298 -17.70 1.28 9.22
CA THR A 298 -16.40 1.62 8.62
C THR A 298 -15.32 1.84 9.68
N LYS A 299 -15.63 2.55 10.77
CA LYS A 299 -14.68 2.80 11.87
C LYS A 299 -14.27 1.54 12.61
N ALA A 300 -15.19 0.60 12.86
CA ALA A 300 -14.87 -0.66 13.55
C ALA A 300 -13.82 -1.50 12.82
N ALA A 301 -13.68 -1.32 11.50
CA ALA A 301 -12.69 -2.03 10.69
C ALA A 301 -11.31 -1.34 10.64
N THR A 302 -11.24 -0.01 10.81
CA THR A 302 -10.01 0.79 10.64
C THR A 302 -9.42 1.34 11.93
N TRP A 303 -10.22 1.52 12.99
CA TRP A 303 -9.75 2.13 14.24
C TRP A 303 -8.91 1.23 15.18
N PRO A 304 -8.99 -0.12 15.14
CA PRO A 304 -8.05 -0.97 15.87
C PRO A 304 -6.59 -0.80 15.41
N THR A 305 -6.36 -0.21 14.24
CA THR A 305 -5.02 0.09 13.68
C THR A 305 -4.19 0.94 14.62
N ALA A 306 -4.81 1.96 15.21
CA ALA A 306 -4.16 2.90 16.08
C ALA A 306 -3.66 2.25 17.37
N TRP A 307 -4.51 1.42 17.98
CA TRP A 307 -4.18 0.65 19.16
C TRP A 307 -3.16 -0.46 18.85
N ALA A 308 -3.27 -1.11 17.70
CA ALA A 308 -2.36 -2.16 17.26
C ALA A 308 -0.93 -1.62 16.98
N ILE A 309 -0.82 -0.40 16.45
CA ILE A 309 0.47 0.27 16.21
C ILE A 309 1.01 0.95 17.50
N SER A 310 0.15 1.50 18.36
CA SER A 310 0.60 2.12 19.62
C SER A 310 1.04 1.09 20.68
N SER A 311 0.46 -0.12 20.66
CA SER A 311 0.78 -1.17 21.63
C SER A 311 2.12 -1.88 21.34
N THR A 312 2.58 -1.89 20.08
CA THR A 312 3.90 -2.41 19.70
C THR A 312 5.05 -1.50 20.15
N GLY A 313 4.87 -0.17 20.09
CA GLY A 313 5.84 0.79 20.65
C GLY A 313 5.98 0.75 22.19
N CYS A 314 5.01 0.19 22.90
CA CYS A 314 5.01 0.12 24.37
C CYS A 314 5.66 -1.15 24.97
N HIS A 315 6.25 -2.04 24.16
CA HIS A 315 6.90 -3.26 24.69
C HIS A 315 8.15 -3.01 25.56
N GLY A 316 8.57 -1.74 25.72
CA GLY A 316 9.56 -1.33 26.73
C GLY A 316 9.00 -1.00 28.12
N SER A 317 7.68 -0.90 28.32
CA SER A 317 7.07 -0.47 29.59
C SER A 317 5.91 -1.38 29.99
N ARG A 318 6.15 -2.35 30.88
CA ARG A 318 5.10 -3.17 31.49
C ARG A 318 4.22 -2.29 32.39
N ALA A 319 3.07 -1.83 31.89
CA ALA A 319 1.87 -1.57 32.71
C ALA A 319 0.68 -1.23 31.81
N PHE A 320 -0.50 -1.76 32.19
CA PHE A 320 -1.83 -1.39 31.73
C PHE A 320 -2.42 -2.12 30.51
N VAL A 321 -3.01 -3.29 30.77
CA VAL A 321 -4.02 -3.94 29.91
C VAL A 321 -5.39 -3.78 30.57
N PRO A 322 -6.30 -2.90 30.11
CA PRO A 322 -7.70 -2.93 30.53
C PRO A 322 -8.49 -3.94 29.70
N ARG A 323 -9.36 -4.71 30.35
CA ARG A 323 -10.26 -5.72 29.77
C ARG A 323 -11.37 -5.09 28.89
N CYS A 324 -11.06 -4.54 27.72
CA CYS A 324 -12.07 -4.00 26.79
C CYS A 324 -12.41 -4.92 25.60
N THR A 325 -11.58 -5.93 25.32
CA THR A 325 -11.70 -6.84 24.17
C THR A 325 -12.95 -7.74 24.17
N GLN A 326 -13.60 -7.97 25.32
CA GLN A 326 -14.74 -8.90 25.42
C GLN A 326 -16.11 -8.30 25.06
N ARG A 327 -16.26 -6.97 24.95
CA ARG A 327 -17.57 -6.35 24.61
C ARG A 327 -17.83 -6.18 23.12
N PHE A 328 -16.79 -6.15 22.29
CA PHE A 328 -16.95 -5.92 20.85
C PHE A 328 -17.43 -7.16 20.07
N THR A 329 -17.01 -8.36 20.45
CA THR A 329 -17.42 -9.60 19.75
C THR A 329 -18.90 -9.94 19.93
N SER A 330 -19.53 -9.53 21.03
CA SER A 330 -20.96 -9.73 21.27
C SER A 330 -21.86 -8.76 20.51
N ALA A 331 -21.37 -7.55 20.17
CA ALA A 331 -22.17 -6.54 19.47
C ALA A 331 -22.22 -6.77 17.97
N THR A 332 -21.17 -7.33 17.34
CA THR A 332 -21.10 -7.55 15.89
C THR A 332 -22.05 -8.62 15.35
N THR A 333 -22.51 -9.55 16.20
CA THR A 333 -23.34 -10.68 15.76
C THR A 333 -24.79 -10.27 15.49
N SER A 334 -25.28 -9.18 16.09
CA SER A 334 -26.65 -8.70 15.87
C SER A 334 -26.83 -7.89 14.57
N TRP A 335 -25.75 -7.37 13.98
CA TRP A 335 -25.83 -6.53 12.77
C TRP A 335 -25.96 -7.32 11.46
N ARG A 336 -25.69 -8.63 11.45
CA ARG A 336 -25.72 -9.48 10.24
C ARG A 336 -27.07 -10.12 9.93
N GLN A 337 -28.12 -9.89 10.74
CA GLN A 337 -29.42 -10.53 10.55
C GLN A 337 -30.58 -9.55 10.48
N ARG A 338 -30.69 -8.79 9.40
CA ARG A 338 -31.98 -8.34 8.87
C ARG A 338 -31.96 -8.45 7.35
N PRO A 339 -32.83 -9.27 6.72
CA PRO A 339 -32.98 -9.27 5.28
C PRO A 339 -33.85 -8.08 4.83
N VAL A 340 -33.56 -7.65 3.59
CA VAL A 340 -34.17 -6.60 2.73
C VAL A 340 -35.49 -6.00 3.19
#